data_AF-A0A2A3SZL6-F1
#
_entry.id   AF-A0A2A3SZL6-F1
#
_cell.length_a   1.000
_cell.length_b   1.000
_cell.length_c   1.000
_cell.angle_alpha   90.00
_cell.angle_beta   90.00
_cell.angle_gamma   90.00
#
_symmetry.space_group_name_H-M   'P 1'
#
loop_
_entity.id
_entity.type
_entity.pdbx_description
1 polymer ?
#
loop_
_entity_poly.entity_id
_entity_poly.type
_entity_poly.pdbx_seq_one_letter_code
_entity_poly.pdbx_strand_id
1 'polypeptide(L)'
;MRDDALALTKEVGHPKVGPFQKAKITFTFHHDRKIDADNLAIGMKSFVDGYLVDSGAVPDDDPDHVVYGEHRFVICAKNESRTEVLIEEVA
;
A
#
# COMPACT_ATOMS: atom_id res chain seq x y z
N MET A 1 -5.12 9.99 18.11
CA MET A 1 -4.88 9.31 16.83
C MET A 1 -4.08 10.27 15.97
N ARG A 2 -2.86 9.91 15.59
CA ARG A 2 -2.10 10.63 14.57
C ARG A 2 -2.50 10.01 13.24
N ASP A 3 -3.21 10.78 12.42
CA ASP A 3 -3.57 10.40 11.07
C ASP A 3 -2.38 10.70 10.17
N ASP A 4 -1.44 9.77 10.06
CA ASP A 4 -0.31 9.87 9.13
C ASP A 4 -0.77 9.43 7.73
N ALA A 5 -1.67 10.21 7.11
CA ALA A 5 -2.08 10.01 5.73
C ALA A 5 -0.96 10.51 4.78
N LEU A 6 -0.03 9.63 4.42
CA LEU A 6 1.01 9.95 3.45
C LEU A 6 0.46 9.92 2.01
N ALA A 7 0.24 11.11 1.45
CA ALA A 7 0.01 11.29 0.03
C ALA A 7 1.31 11.07 -0.75
N LEU A 8 1.49 9.86 -1.31
CA LEU A 8 2.60 9.51 -2.19
C LEU A 8 2.39 10.13 -3.58
N THR A 9 2.71 11.41 -3.74
CA THR A 9 2.88 12.02 -5.05
C THR A 9 4.15 12.87 -5.11
N LYS A 10 5.11 12.40 -5.93
CA LYS A 10 6.25 13.13 -6.51
C LYS A 10 7.39 13.57 -5.58
N GLU A 11 7.97 12.66 -4.80
CA GLU A 11 9.44 12.65 -4.60
C GLU A 11 9.88 11.19 -4.52
N VAL A 12 10.97 10.84 -5.21
CA VAL A 12 11.60 9.51 -5.13
C VAL A 12 12.31 9.43 -3.77
N GLY A 13 11.51 9.33 -2.72
CA GLY A 13 11.92 9.02 -1.38
C GLY A 13 10.93 7.99 -0.89
N HIS A 14 11.43 6.82 -0.53
CA HIS A 14 10.65 5.87 0.24
C HIS A 14 10.82 6.31 1.69
N PRO A 15 9.90 7.09 2.29
CA PRO A 15 10.01 7.44 3.70
C PRO A 15 10.09 6.12 4.48
N LYS A 16 10.90 6.09 5.54
CA LYS A 16 10.93 4.93 6.42
C LYS A 16 9.60 4.88 7.17
N VAL A 17 8.79 3.86 6.91
CA VAL A 17 7.50 3.64 7.57
C VAL A 17 7.69 2.56 8.64
N GLY A 18 7.07 2.72 9.83
CA GLY A 18 7.20 1.76 10.94
C GLY A 18 8.39 2.00 11.87
N PRO A 19 8.72 1.04 12.77
CA PRO A 19 8.17 -0.32 12.81
C PRO A 19 6.75 -0.38 13.39
N PHE A 20 5.91 -1.24 12.82
CA PHE A 20 4.58 -1.58 13.35
C PHE A 20 4.58 -3.02 13.87
N GLN A 21 3.82 -3.28 14.94
CA GLN A 21 3.53 -4.67 15.35
C GLN A 21 2.47 -5.31 14.45
N LYS A 22 1.45 -4.55 14.10
CA LYS A 22 0.41 -4.94 13.15
C LYS A 22 0.01 -3.74 12.31
N ALA A 23 -0.13 -3.93 11.01
CA ALA A 23 -0.49 -2.85 10.08
C ALA A 23 -1.73 -3.19 9.26
N LYS A 24 -2.59 -2.19 9.06
CA LYS A 24 -3.70 -2.22 8.12
C LYS A 24 -3.29 -1.51 6.84
N ILE A 25 -3.36 -2.22 5.72
CA ILE A 25 -2.92 -1.71 4.42
C ILE A 25 -4.13 -1.51 3.51
N THR A 26 -4.24 -0.31 2.94
CA THR A 26 -5.29 0.01 1.97
C THR A 26 -4.67 0.57 0.70
N PHE A 27 -4.95 -0.07 -0.43
CA PHE A 27 -4.50 0.40 -1.74
C PHE A 27 -5.62 1.15 -2.48
N THR A 28 -5.27 2.28 -3.08
CA THR A 28 -6.09 2.97 -4.08
C THR A 28 -5.34 2.98 -5.40
N PHE A 29 -5.89 2.28 -6.39
CA PHE A 29 -5.30 2.15 -7.72
C PHE A 29 -5.94 3.16 -8.67
N HIS A 30 -5.17 4.14 -9.10
CA HIS A 30 -5.52 5.04 -10.19
C HIS A 30 -4.99 4.46 -11.50
N HIS A 31 -5.88 4.18 -12.45
CA HIS A 31 -5.46 3.69 -13.76
C HIS A 31 -6.36 4.20 -14.88
N ASP A 32 -5.79 4.42 -16.05
CA ASP A 32 -6.49 4.87 -17.26
C ASP A 32 -7.33 3.79 -17.97
N ARG A 33 -7.33 2.57 -17.44
CA ARG A 33 -8.07 1.42 -17.96
C ARG A 33 -8.48 0.50 -16.82
N LYS A 34 -9.42 -0.41 -17.11
CA LYS A 34 -9.72 -1.53 -16.21
C LYS A 34 -8.54 -2.49 -16.19
N ILE A 35 -8.11 -2.87 -15.00
CA ILE A 35 -7.11 -3.92 -14.76
C ILE A 35 -7.82 -5.09 -14.09
N ASP A 36 -7.40 -6.30 -14.45
CA ASP A 36 -7.87 -7.52 -13.80
C ASP A 36 -7.35 -7.61 -12.36
N ALA A 37 -8.20 -8.09 -11.46
CA ALA A 37 -7.93 -8.11 -10.02
C ALA A 37 -6.72 -8.99 -9.63
N ASP A 38 -6.40 -10.01 -10.44
CA ASP A 38 -5.25 -10.89 -10.24
C ASP A 38 -3.91 -10.17 -10.48
N ASN A 39 -3.83 -9.37 -11.55
CA ASN A 39 -2.67 -8.54 -11.85
C ASN A 39 -2.40 -7.53 -10.73
N LEU A 40 -3.47 -7.01 -10.12
CA LEU A 40 -3.39 -6.10 -8.99
C LEU A 40 -2.89 -6.82 -7.73
N ALA A 41 -3.42 -8.01 -7.43
CA ALA A 41 -2.98 -8.81 -6.31
C ALA A 41 -1.49 -9.17 -6.40
N ILE A 42 -1.01 -9.54 -7.60
CA ILE A 42 0.42 -9.79 -7.85
C ILE A 42 1.25 -8.52 -7.59
N GLY A 43 0.79 -7.37 -8.09
CA GLY A 43 1.47 -6.09 -7.86
C GLY A 43 1.53 -5.69 -6.38
N MET A 44 0.46 -5.96 -5.62
CA MET A 44 0.43 -5.75 -4.17
C MET A 44 1.43 -6.64 -3.44
N LYS A 45 1.56 -7.91 -3.83
CA LYS A 45 2.44 -8.87 -3.15
C LYS A 45 3.89 -8.38 -3.13
N SER A 46 4.41 -7.89 -4.26
CA SER A 46 5.77 -7.37 -4.33
C SER A 46 6.00 -6.14 -3.44
N PHE A 47 4.98 -5.29 -3.25
CA PHE A 47 5.07 -4.16 -2.33
C PHE A 47 5.11 -4.63 -0.88
N VAL A 48 4.24 -5.58 -0.50
CA VAL A 48 4.19 -6.08 0.88
C VAL A 48 5.50 -6.77 1.24
N ASP A 49 5.99 -7.67 0.40
CA ASP A 49 7.24 -8.40 0.64
C ASP A 49 8.44 -7.46 0.68
N GLY A 50 8.66 -6.72 -0.41
CA GLY A 50 9.88 -5.94 -0.56
C GLY A 50 9.90 -4.65 0.25
N TYR A 51 8.76 -3.96 0.36
CA TYR A 51 8.73 -2.67 1.05
C TYR A 51 8.31 -2.78 2.51
N LEU A 52 7.43 -3.70 2.91
CA LEU A 52 6.99 -3.78 4.30
C LEU A 52 7.80 -4.78 5.12
N VAL A 53 7.99 -5.99 4.60
CA VAL A 53 8.71 -7.06 5.32
C VAL A 53 10.22 -6.85 5.22
N ASP A 54 10.78 -6.81 4.01
CA ASP A 54 12.25 -6.72 3.82
C ASP A 54 12.86 -5.42 4.37
N SER A 55 12.07 -4.34 4.45
CA SER A 55 12.52 -3.07 5.06
C SER A 55 12.44 -3.06 6.60
N GLY A 56 11.77 -4.06 7.18
CA GLY A 56 11.49 -4.16 8.62
C GLY A 56 10.39 -3.21 9.10
N ALA A 57 9.51 -2.74 8.22
CA ALA A 57 8.34 -1.95 8.61
C ALA A 57 7.30 -2.78 9.37
N VAL A 58 7.13 -4.05 8.99
CA VAL A 58 6.36 -5.07 9.71
C VAL A 58 7.19 -6.35 9.88
N PRO A 59 6.89 -7.22 10.87
CA PRO A 59 7.66 -8.45 11.09
C PRO A 59 7.47 -9.51 9.99
N ASP A 60 6.25 -9.65 9.46
CA ASP A 60 5.88 -10.62 8.42
C ASP A 60 4.64 -10.14 7.65
N ASP A 61 4.29 -10.79 6.53
CA ASP A 61 3.07 -10.51 5.73
C ASP A 61 1.84 -11.35 6.11
N ASP A 62 1.96 -12.11 7.21
CA ASP A 62 0.92 -12.99 7.71
C ASP A 62 -0.31 -12.23 8.29
N PRO A 63 -1.44 -12.93 8.54
CA PRO A 63 -2.63 -12.30 9.12
C PRO A 63 -2.46 -11.76 10.56
N ASP A 64 -1.42 -12.18 11.27
CA ASP A 64 -1.12 -11.72 12.63
C ASP A 64 -0.49 -10.33 12.60
N HIS A 65 0.30 -10.01 11.58
CA HIS A 65 1.02 -8.75 11.41
C HIS A 65 0.40 -7.82 10.35
N VAL A 66 -0.39 -8.34 9.41
CA VAL A 66 -0.99 -7.57 8.32
C VAL A 66 -2.49 -7.84 8.17
N VAL A 67 -3.26 -6.77 8.01
CA VAL A 67 -4.68 -6.84 7.59
C VAL A 67 -4.93 -5.92 6.40
N TYR A 68 -5.81 -6.32 5.50
CA TYR A 68 -6.14 -5.52 4.32
C TYR A 68 -7.45 -4.75 4.55
N GLY A 69 -7.41 -3.44 4.29
CA GLY A 69 -8.60 -2.60 4.24
C GLY A 69 -9.36 -2.71 2.92
N GLU A 70 -10.36 -1.84 2.72
CA GLU A 70 -11.14 -1.80 1.48
C GLU A 70 -10.33 -1.14 0.35
N HIS A 71 -9.90 -1.93 -0.63
CA HIS A 71 -9.17 -1.43 -1.79
C HIS A 71 -10.08 -0.70 -2.77
N ARG A 72 -9.55 0.35 -3.39
CA ARG A 72 -10.31 1.21 -4.30
C ARG A 72 -9.71 1.23 -5.69
N PHE A 73 -10.60 1.27 -6.68
CA PHE A 73 -10.24 1.42 -8.09
C PHE A 73 -10.81 2.72 -8.62
N VAL A 74 -9.94 3.57 -9.14
CA VAL A 74 -10.28 4.88 -9.68
C VAL A 74 -9.80 4.96 -11.12
N ILE A 75 -10.74 5.18 -12.04
CA ILE A 75 -10.37 5.48 -13.43
C ILE A 75 -9.83 6.91 -13.50
N CYS A 76 -8.61 7.09 -13.99
CA CYS A 76 -7.95 8.41 -14.13
C CYS A 76 -7.66 8.74 -15.59
N ALA A 77 -7.14 9.95 -15.86
CA ALA A 77 -6.72 10.29 -17.21
C ALA A 77 -5.42 9.55 -17.60
N LYS A 78 -5.16 9.50 -18.91
CA LYS A 78 -3.93 8.93 -19.44
C LYS A 78 -2.71 9.64 -18.85
N ASN A 79 -1.71 8.87 -18.43
CA ASN A 79 -0.49 9.32 -17.74
C ASN A 79 -0.67 9.85 -16.31
N GLU A 80 -1.84 9.67 -15.70
CA GLU A 80 -2.08 9.97 -14.27
C GLU A 80 -2.11 8.71 -13.39
N SER A 81 -1.83 7.54 -13.98
CA SER A 81 -1.82 6.27 -13.27
C SER A 81 -0.83 6.30 -12.11
N ARG A 82 -1.30 5.91 -10.93
CA ARG A 82 -0.52 5.83 -9.69
C ARG A 82 -1.20 4.89 -8.71
N THR A 83 -0.43 4.38 -7.76
CA THR A 83 -0.96 3.62 -6.63
C THR A 83 -0.72 4.41 -5.36
N GLU A 84 -1.78 4.70 -4.63
CA GLU A 84 -1.70 5.29 -3.31
C GLU A 84 -1.84 4.16 -2.28
N VAL A 85 -0.94 4.13 -1.30
CA VAL A 85 -0.94 3.12 -0.25
C VAL A 85 -1.06 3.81 1.10
N LEU A 86 -2.12 3.49 1.83
CA LEU A 86 -2.31 3.92 3.21
C LEU A 86 -1.92 2.76 4.12
N ILE A 87 -1.05 3.04 5.09
CA ILE A 87 -0.59 2.08 6.09
C ILE A 87 -0.95 2.65 7.45
N GLU A 88 -1.77 1.93 8.21
CA GLU A 88 -2.25 2.34 9.52
C GLU A 88 -1.78 1.34 10.57
N GLU A 89 -1.28 1.80 11.73
CA GLU A 89 -1.00 0.90 12.84
C GLU A 89 -2.30 0.36 13.45
N VAL A 90 -2.35 -0.95 13.67
CA VAL A 90 -3.46 -1.61 14.37
C VAL A 90 -3.00 -1.90 15.80
N ALA A 91 -3.64 -1.22 16.75
CA ALA A 91 -3.42 -1.41 18.19
C ALA A 91 -4.07 -2.70 18.73
#